data_AF-A0A450UD52-F1
#
_entry.id   AF-A0A450UD52-F1
#
_cell.length_a   1.000
_cell.length_b   1.000
_cell.length_c   1.000
_cell.angle_alpha   90.00
_cell.angle_beta   90.00
_cell.angle_gamma   90.00
#
_symmetry.space_group_name_H-M   'P 1'
#
loop_
_entity.id
_entity.type
_entity.pdbx_description
1 polymer ?
#
loop_
_entity_poly.entity_id
_entity_poly.type
_entity_poly.pdbx_seq_one_letter_code
_entity_poly.pdbx_strand_id
1 'polypeptide(L)' 'MRVSFETKLKHLEKLGADFIGNTPFMEVSGDKREGAKIFAKIEWYNLVGGTIKDRGVYRYVESRPRRS' A
#
# COMPACT_ATOMS: atom_id res chain seq x y z
N MET A 1 4.71 7.18 28.97
CA MET A 1 5.30 8.17 28.04
C MET A 1 4.33 8.41 26.89
N ARG A 2 3.83 9.63 26.66
CA ARG A 2 2.99 9.93 25.48
C ARG A 2 3.90 10.19 24.29
N VAL A 3 3.78 9.37 23.24
CA VAL A 3 4.51 9.56 21.97
C VAL A 3 3.96 10.82 21.30
N SER A 4 4.84 11.74 20.90
CA SER A 4 4.44 12.98 20.23
C SER A 4 3.82 12.71 18.86
N PHE A 5 2.99 13.63 18.39
CA PHE A 5 2.34 13.51 17.09
C PHE A 5 3.36 13.44 15.94
N GLU A 6 4.44 14.23 16.00
CA GLU A 6 5.51 14.22 15.01
C GLU A 6 6.22 12.87 14.91
N THR A 7 6.46 12.21 16.04
CA THR A 7 7.09 10.88 16.05
C THR A 7 6.17 9.83 15.39
N LYS A 8 4.86 9.92 15.60
CA LYS A 8 3.89 9.05 14.91
C LYS A 8 3.87 9.31 13.40
N LEU A 9 4.00 10.57 12.99
CA LEU A 9 4.03 10.95 11.57
C LEU A 9 5.25 10.41 10.84
N LYS A 10 6.45 10.57 11.41
CA LYS A 10 7.70 10.01 10.86
C LYS A 10 7.64 8.49 10.73
N HIS A 11 6.99 7.82 11.68
CA HIS A 11 6.79 6.37 11.61
C HIS A 11 5.85 5.99 10.46
N LEU A 12 4.80 6.77 10.21
CA LEU A 12 3.88 6.61 9.09
C LEU A 12 4.57 6.80 7.72
N GLU A 13 5.43 7.81 7.58
CA GLU A 13 6.22 8.04 6.37
C GLU A 13 7.12 6.83 6.05
N LYS A 14 7.80 6.29 7.08
CA LYS A 14 8.60 5.06 6.95
C LYS A 14 7.74 3.86 6.55
N LEU A 15 6.57 3.70 7.18
CA LEU A 15 5.67 2.60 6.86
C LEU A 15 5.15 2.67 5.41
N GLY A 16 4.85 3.87 4.92
CA GLY A 16 4.43 4.09 3.54
C GLY A 16 5.49 3.71 2.53
N ALA A 17 6.73 4.16 2.75
CA ALA A 17 7.86 3.88 1.86
C ALA A 17 8.22 2.38 1.81
N ASP A 18 8.16 1.70 2.95
CA ASP A 18 8.68 0.33 3.08
C ASP A 18 7.62 -0.75 2.85
N PHE A 19 6.33 -0.47 3.10
CA PHE A 19 5.30 -1.51 3.26
C PHE A 19 4.00 -1.32 2.46
N ILE A 20 3.79 -0.17 1.81
CA ILE A 20 2.58 0.12 1.03
C ILE A 20 2.92 0.28 -0.44
N GLY A 21 2.34 -0.59 -1.26
CA GLY A 21 2.55 -0.62 -2.70
C GLY A 21 3.72 -1.53 -3.10
N ASN A 22 4.24 -1.29 -4.31
CA ASN A 22 5.26 -2.15 -4.96
C ASN A 22 4.98 -3.67 -4.86
N THR A 23 3.72 -4.07 -4.79
CA THR A 23 3.29 -5.45 -4.62
C THR A 23 3.61 -6.29 -5.87
N PRO A 24 3.71 -7.62 -5.77
CA PRO A 24 3.98 -8.47 -6.93
C PRO A 24 2.98 -8.26 -8.08
N PHE A 25 3.46 -8.40 -9.31
CA PHE A 25 2.63 -8.43 -10.52
C PHE A 25 2.88 -9.78 -11.19
N MET A 26 1.83 -10.60 -11.31
CA MET A 26 1.97 -12.00 -11.68
C MET A 26 0.96 -12.39 -12.76
N GLU A 27 1.37 -13.29 -13.66
CA GLU A 27 0.47 -13.92 -14.63
C GLU A 27 -0.49 -14.85 -13.89
N VAL A 28 -1.80 -14.75 -14.19
CA VAL A 28 -2.81 -15.66 -13.64
C VAL A 28 -2.77 -16.95 -14.44
N SER A 29 -2.17 -17.99 -13.87
CA SER A 29 -2.09 -19.30 -14.50
C SER A 29 -3.45 -20.02 -14.47
N GLY A 30 -3.74 -20.77 -15.53
CA GLY A 30 -4.94 -21.60 -15.63
C GLY A 30 -6.13 -20.97 -16.37
N ASP A 31 -6.09 -19.68 -16.70
CA ASP A 31 -7.06 -19.08 -17.63
C ASP A 31 -6.57 -19.30 -19.09
N LYS A 32 -7.38 -19.98 -19.90
CA LYS A 32 -7.04 -20.37 -21.29
C LYS A 32 -7.76 -19.48 -22.30
N ARG A 33 -7.56 -18.16 -22.22
CA ARG A 33 -8.04 -17.24 -23.27
C ARG A 33 -7.04 -17.25 -24.42
N GLU A 34 -7.47 -17.67 -25.59
CA GLU A 34 -6.63 -17.63 -26.78
C GLU A 34 -6.23 -16.18 -27.10
N GLY A 35 -4.93 -15.95 -27.28
CA GLY A 35 -4.37 -14.66 -27.69
C GLY A 35 -4.25 -13.59 -26.59
N ALA A 36 -4.71 -13.84 -25.36
CA ALA A 36 -4.65 -12.86 -24.28
C ALA A 36 -4.07 -13.44 -22.98
N LYS A 37 -3.13 -12.72 -22.37
CA LYS A 37 -2.60 -13.02 -21.03
C LYS A 37 -3.28 -12.14 -19.98
N ILE A 38 -3.60 -12.73 -18.84
CA ILE A 38 -4.15 -12.00 -17.69
C ILE A 38 -3.07 -11.89 -16.64
N PHE A 39 -2.93 -10.68 -16.11
CA PHE A 39 -2.03 -10.41 -15.01
C PHE A 39 -2.80 -9.76 -13.87
N ALA A 40 -2.38 -10.06 -12.64
CA ALA A 40 -2.93 -9.49 -11.43
C ALA A 40 -1.85 -8.79 -10.63
N LYS A 41 -2.20 -7.61 -10.08
CA LYS A 41 -1.40 -6.91 -9.07
C LYS A 41 -1.84 -7.40 -7.69
N ILE A 42 -0.92 -7.97 -6.93
CA ILE A 42 -1.24 -8.77 -5.75
C ILE A 42 -1.28 -7.89 -4.49
N GLU A 43 -2.31 -7.07 -4.39
CA GLU A 43 -2.44 -6.03 -3.35
C GLU A 43 -2.61 -6.56 -1.92
N TRP A 44 -2.86 -7.86 -1.73
CA TRP A 44 -2.83 -8.47 -0.40
C TRP A 44 -1.43 -8.64 0.19
N TYR A 45 -0.38 -8.35 -0.59
CA TYR A 45 1.01 -8.26 -0.11
C TYR A 45 1.35 -6.91 0.54
N ASN A 46 0.45 -5.92 0.56
CA ASN A 46 0.68 -4.73 1.37
C ASN A 46 0.76 -5.14 2.86
N LEU A 47 1.84 -4.77 3.55
CA LEU A 47 2.17 -5.37 4.86
C LEU A 47 1.50 -4.69 6.06
N VAL A 48 0.72 -3.63 5.82
CA VAL A 48 0.02 -2.90 6.89
C VAL A 48 -1.38 -3.47 7.13
N GLY A 49 -2.19 -3.56 6.09
CA GLY A 49 -3.58 -4.02 6.15
C GLY A 49 -3.87 -5.22 5.25
N GLY A 50 -2.92 -5.67 4.42
CA GLY A 50 -3.13 -6.82 3.54
C GLY A 50 -4.18 -6.56 2.45
N THR A 51 -4.39 -5.30 2.07
CA THR A 51 -5.39 -4.95 1.05
C THR A 51 -4.95 -3.78 0.18
N ILE A 52 -5.65 -3.58 -0.94
CA ILE A 52 -5.49 -2.40 -1.80
C ILE A 52 -5.84 -1.07 -1.09
N LYS A 53 -6.62 -1.12 0.00
CA LYS A 53 -7.09 0.10 0.69
C LYS A 53 -5.95 0.81 1.43
N ASP A 54 -4.86 0.11 1.73
CA ASP A 54 -3.65 0.65 2.36
C ASP A 54 -3.12 1.87 1.58
N ARG A 55 -3.11 1.79 0.23
CA ARG A 55 -2.68 2.90 -0.64
C ARG A 55 -3.57 4.14 -0.51
N GLY A 56 -4.89 3.94 -0.44
CA GLY A 56 -5.86 5.03 -0.36
C GLY A 56 -5.82 5.74 0.98
N VAL A 57 -5.76 4.95 2.07
CA VAL A 57 -5.65 5.47 3.44
C VAL A 57 -4.33 6.23 3.62
N TYR A 58 -3.22 5.68 3.12
CA TYR A 58 -1.92 6.33 3.18
C TYR A 58 -1.94 7.70 2.50
N ARG A 59 -2.39 7.79 1.25
CA ARG A 59 -2.50 9.06 0.52
C ARG A 59 -3.42 10.05 1.21
N TYR A 60 -4.54 9.58 1.75
CA TYR A 60 -5.48 10.43 2.49
C TYR A 60 -4.80 11.07 3.70
N VAL A 61 -4.04 10.29 4.48
CA VAL A 61 -3.32 10.77 5.67
C VAL A 61 -2.20 11.74 5.28
N GLU A 62 -1.41 11.44 4.25
CA GLU A 62 -0.34 12.32 3.76
C GLU A 62 -0.86 13.66 3.23
N SER A 63 -2.00 13.65 2.53
CA SER A 63 -2.56 14.85 1.90
C SER A 63 -3.11 15.89 2.88
N ARG A 64 -3.21 15.57 4.17
CA ARG A 64 -3.74 16.50 5.16
C ARG A 64 -2.71 17.58 5.50
N PRO A 65 -3.10 18.86 5.55
CA PRO A 65 -2.21 19.92 5.97
C PRO A 65 -1.71 19.63 7.39
N ARG A 66 -0.39 19.68 7.56
CA ARG A 66 0.29 19.54 8.85
C ARG A 66 -0.22 20.69 9.71
N ARG A 67 -1.06 20.39 10.71
CA ARG A 67 -1.49 21.41 11.68
C ARG A 67 -0.24 21.85 12.45
N SER A 68 0.16 23.09 12.24
CA SER A 68 1.20 23.82 12.99
C SER A 68 0.82 23.94 14.46
#